data_AF-A0A1G4G541-F1
#
_entry.id   AF-A0A1G4G541-F1
#
_cell.length_a   1.000
_cell.length_b   1.000
_cell.length_c   1.000
_cell.angle_alpha   90.00
_cell.angle_beta   90.00
_cell.angle_gamma   90.00
#
_symmetry.space_group_name_H-M   'P 1'
#
loop_
_entity.id
_entity.type
_entity.pdbx_description
1 polymer ?
#
loop_
_entity_poly.entity_id
_entity_poly.type
_entity_poly.pdbx_seq_one_letter_code
_entity_poly.pdbx_strand_id
1 'polypeptide(L)'
;MGVTCRRCNCKEHYWLENKQAYECKRCQARQTLRSGTVMQHSNLPYRYWFVAMHLLTATKGSFSAAEIQRQLGHKRYQPIWEMVNKLRDVMGKRDDKYTLEGAIELDDAFFSTEISVEEKEKPLKRGRGSQKKTKVLVMAESKTVENPNRVKNPRRPDT
;
A
#
# COMPACT_ATOMS: atom_id res chain seq x y z
N MET A 1 -23.38 2.44 15.93
CA MET A 1 -21.91 2.46 15.99
C MET A 1 -21.47 3.84 16.41
N GLY A 2 -20.48 3.97 17.30
CA GLY A 2 -20.02 5.25 17.82
C GLY A 2 -18.55 5.18 18.23
N VAL A 3 -17.93 6.34 18.43
CA VAL A 3 -16.52 6.42 18.82
C VAL A 3 -16.36 5.86 20.24
N THR A 4 -15.46 4.89 20.41
CA THR A 4 -15.12 4.28 21.71
C THR A 4 -13.69 4.63 22.10
N CYS A 5 -13.49 5.08 23.33
CA CYS A 5 -12.15 5.41 23.83
C CYS A 5 -11.27 4.17 23.91
N ARG A 6 -10.09 4.19 23.28
CA ARG A 6 -9.15 3.05 23.29
C ARG A 6 -8.45 2.77 24.61
N ARG A 7 -8.44 3.75 25.54
CA ARG A 7 -7.79 3.58 26.84
C ARG A 7 -8.72 3.01 27.90
N CYS A 8 -9.98 3.43 27.91
CA CYS A 8 -10.93 3.09 28.98
C CYS A 8 -12.27 2.53 28.50
N ASN A 9 -12.42 2.30 27.19
CA ASN A 9 -13.62 1.76 26.53
C ASN A 9 -14.92 2.55 26.75
N CYS A 10 -14.83 3.78 27.26
CA CYS A 10 -15.97 4.67 27.42
C CYS A 10 -16.55 5.09 26.05
N LYS A 11 -17.87 5.24 25.97
CA LYS A 11 -18.60 5.67 24.78
C LYS A 11 -18.87 7.18 24.76
N GLU A 12 -18.71 7.85 25.90
CA GLU A 12 -18.96 9.27 26.03
C GLU A 12 -17.73 10.13 25.71
N HIS A 13 -17.94 11.11 24.83
CA HIS A 13 -16.90 11.99 24.32
C HIS A 13 -17.40 13.42 24.17
N TYR A 14 -16.46 14.37 24.24
CA TYR A 14 -16.64 15.75 23.79
C TYR A 14 -16.02 15.91 22.39
N TRP A 15 -16.71 16.64 21.51
CA TRP A 15 -16.14 17.05 20.23
C TRP A 15 -15.37 18.37 20.39
N LEU A 16 -14.08 18.33 20.07
CA LEU A 16 -13.21 19.51 20.05
C LEU A 16 -13.07 19.99 18.61
N GLU A 17 -13.87 20.98 18.22
CA GLU A 17 -13.91 21.48 16.85
C GLU A 17 -12.57 22.06 16.38
N ASN A 18 -11.89 22.81 17.25
CA ASN A 18 -10.57 23.39 16.99
C ASN A 18 -9.48 22.37 16.65
N LYS A 19 -9.62 21.13 17.12
CA LYS A 19 -8.66 20.04 16.90
C LYS A 19 -9.22 18.94 15.99
N GLN A 20 -10.50 19.04 15.62
CA GLN A 20 -11.26 17.99 14.93
C GLN A 20 -11.05 16.60 15.59
N ALA A 21 -11.16 16.58 16.92
CA ALA A 21 -10.84 15.42 17.74
C ALA A 21 -11.92 15.14 18.79
N TYR A 22 -12.12 13.87 19.11
CA TYR A 22 -12.93 13.44 20.23
C TYR A 22 -12.08 13.33 21.48
N GLU A 23 -12.51 13.95 22.58
CA GLU A 23 -11.89 13.81 23.90
C GLU A 23 -12.79 12.97 24.81
N CYS A 24 -12.22 11.92 25.41
CA CYS A 24 -12.98 11.03 26.28
C CYS A 24 -13.33 11.71 27.62
N LYS A 25 -14.59 11.66 28.04
CA LYS A 25 -15.03 12.28 29.30
C LYS A 25 -14.39 11.68 30.56
N ARG A 26 -14.01 10.40 30.53
CA ARG A 26 -13.50 9.66 31.70
C ARG A 26 -11.99 9.81 31.88
N CYS A 27 -11.22 9.62 30.82
CA CYS A 27 -9.75 9.57 30.88
C CYS A 27 -9.06 10.72 30.13
N GLN A 28 -9.83 11.65 29.56
CA GLN A 28 -9.34 12.81 28.78
C GLN A 28 -8.44 12.44 27.59
N ALA A 29 -8.41 11.17 27.19
CA ALA A 29 -7.67 10.74 26.02
C ALA A 29 -8.31 11.29 24.75
N ARG A 30 -7.47 11.81 23.86
CA ARG A 30 -7.88 12.38 22.57
C ARG A 30 -7.73 11.35 21.45
N GLN A 31 -8.69 11.34 20.54
CA GLN A 31 -8.66 10.53 19.33
C GLN A 31 -9.19 11.35 18.15
N THR A 32 -8.47 11.33 17.05
CA THR A 32 -8.89 11.96 15.79
C THR A 32 -9.56 10.92 14.91
N LEU A 33 -10.20 11.35 13.82
CA LEU A 33 -10.73 10.43 12.81
C LEU A 33 -9.63 9.55 12.17
N ARG A 34 -8.35 9.97 12.27
CA ARG A 34 -7.20 9.19 11.78
C ARG A 34 -6.76 8.10 12.74
N SER A 35 -7.10 8.21 14.03
CA SER A 35 -6.63 7.28 15.05
C SER A 35 -7.04 5.84 14.70
N GLY A 36 -6.06 4.93 14.61
CA GLY A 36 -6.18 3.51 14.21
C GLY A 36 -6.74 3.25 12.83
N THR A 37 -6.65 4.24 11.95
CA THR A 37 -6.74 4.02 10.51
C THR A 37 -5.33 3.98 9.93
N VAL A 38 -5.23 3.64 8.65
CA VAL A 38 -3.98 3.74 7.87
C VAL A 38 -3.40 5.16 7.87
N MET A 39 -4.23 6.18 8.15
CA MET A 39 -3.85 7.60 8.18
C MET A 39 -3.27 8.03 9.53
N GLN A 40 -3.13 7.11 10.50
CA GLN A 40 -2.60 7.43 11.83
C GLN A 40 -1.19 8.03 11.72
N HIS A 41 -0.94 9.05 12.54
CA HIS A 41 0.34 9.77 12.63
C HIS A 41 0.74 10.50 11.33
N SER A 42 -0.18 10.70 10.39
CA SER A 42 0.05 11.51 9.20
C SER A 42 -0.51 12.91 9.39
N ASN A 43 0.20 13.90 8.84
CA ASN A 43 -0.27 15.29 8.72
C ASN A 43 -0.81 15.62 7.32
N LEU A 44 -0.85 14.65 6.41
CA LEU A 44 -1.37 14.87 5.05
C LEU A 44 -2.88 15.14 5.05
N PRO A 45 -3.41 15.94 4.10
CA PRO A 45 -4.85 16.14 3.95
C PRO A 45 -5.59 14.82 3.66
N TYR A 46 -6.82 14.65 4.18
CA TYR A 46 -7.63 13.44 3.93
C TYR A 46 -7.87 13.19 2.44
N ARG A 47 -8.05 14.25 1.64
CA ARG A 47 -8.22 14.18 0.19
C ARG A 47 -7.07 13.45 -0.51
N TYR A 48 -5.83 13.65 -0.05
CA TYR A 48 -4.67 12.98 -0.64
C TYR A 48 -4.74 11.47 -0.45
N TRP A 49 -5.17 11.02 0.72
CA TRP A 49 -5.36 9.60 1.00
C TRP A 49 -6.43 8.99 0.10
N PHE A 50 -7.58 9.65 -0.06
CA PHE A 50 -8.65 9.17 -0.93
C PHE A 50 -8.24 9.10 -2.39
N VAL A 51 -7.56 10.12 -2.91
CA VAL A 51 -7.05 10.11 -4.28
C VAL A 51 -5.98 9.02 -4.45
N ALA A 52 -5.04 8.88 -3.52
CA ALA A 52 -4.02 7.83 -3.59
C ALA A 52 -4.65 6.42 -3.54
N MET A 53 -5.64 6.19 -2.67
CA MET A 53 -6.37 4.92 -2.62
C MET A 53 -7.10 4.64 -3.93
N HIS A 54 -7.76 5.64 -4.51
CA HIS A 54 -8.42 5.49 -5.81
C HIS A 54 -7.43 5.13 -6.91
N LEU A 55 -6.30 5.85 -7.02
CA LEU A 55 -5.28 5.57 -8.03
C LEU A 55 -4.69 4.16 -7.89
N LEU A 56 -4.38 3.74 -6.66
CA LEU A 56 -3.81 2.41 -6.42
C LEU A 56 -4.79 1.25 -6.69
N THR A 57 -6.10 1.50 -6.68
CA THR A 57 -7.12 0.44 -6.83
C THR A 57 -7.82 0.47 -8.18
N ALA A 58 -7.85 1.61 -8.87
CA ALA A 58 -8.58 1.77 -10.14
C ALA A 58 -7.85 1.18 -11.35
N THR A 59 -6.54 0.96 -11.28
CA THR A 59 -5.76 0.44 -12.41
C THR A 59 -5.09 -0.88 -12.07
N LYS A 60 -5.00 -1.78 -13.06
CA LYS A 60 -4.19 -3.00 -12.95
C LYS A 60 -2.67 -2.72 -12.83
N GLY A 61 -2.23 -1.53 -13.22
CA GLY A 61 -0.84 -1.10 -13.14
C GLY A 61 -0.47 -0.56 -11.76
N SER A 62 0.78 -0.78 -11.35
CA SER A 62 1.32 -0.20 -10.13
C SER A 62 1.74 1.26 -10.34
N PHE A 63 1.22 2.18 -9.53
CA PHE A 63 1.69 3.57 -9.52
C PHE A 63 2.96 3.72 -8.69
N SER A 64 3.96 4.44 -9.21
CA SER A 64 5.14 4.82 -8.42
C SER A 64 4.78 5.92 -7.41
N ALA A 65 5.55 6.04 -6.32
CA ALA A 65 5.32 7.11 -5.36
C ALA A 65 5.54 8.51 -5.97
N ALA A 66 6.47 8.62 -6.92
CA ALA A 66 6.75 9.86 -7.65
C ALA A 66 5.59 10.25 -8.59
N GLU A 67 4.95 9.26 -9.22
CA GLU A 67 3.75 9.47 -10.03
C GLU A 67 2.59 9.98 -9.18
N ILE A 68 2.35 9.35 -8.03
CA ILE A 68 1.32 9.79 -7.07
C ILE A 68 1.62 11.20 -6.55
N GLN A 69 2.89 11.52 -6.26
CA GLN A 69 3.29 12.87 -5.86
C GLN A 69 2.94 13.90 -6.94
N ARG A 70 3.21 13.58 -8.22
CA ARG A 70 2.90 14.47 -9.35
C ARG A 70 1.40 14.70 -9.48
N GLN A 71 0.59 13.63 -9.39
CA GLN A 71 -0.87 13.75 -9.49
C GLN A 71 -1.49 14.51 -8.31
N LEU A 72 -0.91 14.39 -7.12
CA LEU A 72 -1.36 15.13 -5.93
C LEU A 72 -0.82 16.58 -5.86
N GLY A 73 0.18 16.91 -6.68
CA GLY A 73 0.85 18.20 -6.65
C GLY A 73 1.58 18.48 -5.33
N HIS A 74 2.05 17.45 -4.61
CA HIS A 74 2.71 17.65 -3.32
C HIS A 74 4.20 17.99 -3.50
N LYS A 75 4.68 19.00 -2.78
CA LYS A 75 6.06 19.50 -2.93
C LYS A 75 7.13 18.50 -2.49
N ARG A 76 6.88 17.75 -1.40
CA ARG A 76 7.87 16.85 -0.79
C ARG A 76 7.57 15.41 -1.17
N TYR A 77 8.58 14.66 -1.59
CA TYR A 77 8.43 13.25 -1.95
C TYR A 77 8.14 12.36 -0.74
N GLN A 78 8.90 12.54 0.35
CA GLN A 78 8.94 11.60 1.46
C GLN A 78 7.57 11.34 2.13
N PRO A 79 6.72 12.34 2.44
CA PRO A 79 5.39 12.09 2.99
C PRO A 79 4.50 11.26 2.06
N ILE A 80 4.61 11.46 0.74
CA ILE A 80 3.86 10.67 -0.25
C ILE A 80 4.38 9.25 -0.29
N TRP A 81 5.70 9.06 -0.30
CA TRP A 81 6.29 7.74 -0.26
C TRP A 81 5.87 6.94 0.98
N GLU A 82 5.90 7.55 2.16
CA GLU A 82 5.42 6.93 3.40
C GLU A 82 3.92 6.59 3.34
N MET A 83 3.10 7.50 2.82
CA MET A 83 1.66 7.28 2.63
C MET A 83 1.41 6.08 1.71
N VAL A 84 2.08 6.03 0.56
CA VAL A 84 1.91 4.96 -0.43
C VAL A 84 2.37 3.62 0.13
N ASN A 85 3.48 3.58 0.89
CA ASN A 85 3.95 2.36 1.52
C ASN A 85 2.99 1.85 2.60
N LYS A 86 2.40 2.74 3.41
CA LYS A 86 1.34 2.35 4.36
C LYS A 86 0.13 1.74 3.65
N LEU A 87 -0.27 2.31 2.50
CA LEU A 87 -1.36 1.75 1.71
C LEU A 87 -1.02 0.37 1.15
N ARG A 88 0.17 0.20 0.58
CA ARG A 88 0.63 -1.10 0.04
C ARG A 88 0.78 -2.17 1.12
N ASP A 89 1.28 -1.82 2.30
CA ASP A 89 1.36 -2.73 3.45
C ASP A 89 -0.03 -3.24 3.86
N VAL A 90 -1.02 -2.35 3.89
CA VAL A 90 -2.41 -2.71 4.24
C VAL A 90 -3.07 -3.53 3.14
N MET A 91 -2.78 -3.24 1.87
CA MET A 91 -3.21 -4.06 0.73
C MET A 91 -2.60 -5.47 0.82
N GLY A 92 -1.29 -5.58 1.07
CA GLY A 92 -0.61 -6.87 1.26
C GLY A 92 -1.21 -7.69 2.41
N LYS A 93 -1.43 -7.07 3.57
CA LYS A 93 -2.11 -7.74 4.72
C LYS A 93 -3.54 -8.17 4.42
N ARG A 94 -4.20 -7.53 3.44
CA ARG A 94 -5.53 -7.95 2.98
C ARG A 94 -5.40 -9.12 2.01
N ASP A 95 -4.41 -9.08 1.12
CA ASP A 95 -4.13 -10.13 0.16
C ASP A 95 -3.70 -11.43 0.85
N ASP A 96 -2.92 -11.35 1.93
CA ASP A 96 -2.51 -12.49 2.77
C ASP A 96 -3.69 -13.27 3.39
N LYS A 97 -4.90 -12.68 3.41
CA LYS A 97 -6.11 -13.35 3.89
C LYS A 97 -6.78 -14.22 2.83
N TYR A 98 -6.42 -14.07 1.56
CA TYR A 98 -6.92 -14.90 0.49
C TYR A 98 -6.00 -16.10 0.32
N THR A 99 -6.60 -17.29 0.33
CA THR A 99 -5.91 -18.53 -0.06
C THR A 99 -6.19 -18.76 -1.53
N LEU A 100 -5.14 -18.99 -2.32
CA LEU A 100 -5.27 -19.35 -3.73
C LEU A 100 -5.72 -20.82 -3.81
N GLU A 101 -6.76 -21.10 -4.59
CA GLU A 101 -7.34 -22.43 -4.74
C GLU A 101 -7.44 -22.84 -6.22
N GLY A 102 -7.20 -24.12 -6.55
CA GLY A 102 -7.29 -24.60 -7.94
C GLY A 102 -5.95 -24.60 -8.68
N ALA A 103 -5.94 -24.18 -9.95
CA ALA A 103 -4.71 -24.17 -10.75
C ALA A 103 -3.89 -22.91 -10.42
N ILE A 104 -2.67 -23.11 -9.93
CA ILE A 104 -1.77 -22.04 -9.53
C ILE A 104 -0.59 -21.99 -10.48
N GLU A 105 -0.40 -20.85 -11.11
CA GLU A 105 0.78 -20.53 -11.91
C GLU A 105 1.82 -19.85 -11.01
N LEU A 106 3.05 -20.38 -11.05
CA LEU A 106 4.20 -19.92 -10.28
C LEU A 106 5.21 -19.29 -11.23
N ASP A 107 5.59 -18.04 -10.97
CA ASP A 107 6.66 -17.36 -11.69
C ASP A 107 7.68 -16.77 -10.69
N ASP A 108 8.94 -16.69 -11.08
CA ASP A 108 10.00 -16.10 -10.26
C ASP A 108 10.77 -14.97 -10.97
N ALA A 109 11.04 -13.91 -10.22
CA ALA A 109 11.72 -12.73 -10.72
C ALA A 109 12.85 -12.31 -9.78
N PHE A 110 13.88 -11.66 -10.35
CA PHE A 110 15.03 -11.17 -9.59
C PHE A 110 15.16 -9.66 -9.73
N PHE A 111 14.93 -8.94 -8.63
CA PHE A 111 15.00 -7.48 -8.60
C PHE A 111 16.33 -7.03 -7.98
N SER A 112 16.93 -5.98 -8.55
CA SER A 112 18.06 -5.31 -7.92
C SER A 112 17.57 -4.55 -6.70
N THR A 113 18.12 -4.85 -5.53
CA THR A 113 17.81 -4.14 -4.28
C THR A 113 19.05 -3.45 -3.75
N GLU A 114 18.85 -2.37 -2.99
CA GLU A 114 19.95 -1.78 -2.24
C GLU A 114 20.39 -2.74 -1.13
N ILE A 115 21.69 -2.93 -1.04
CA ILE A 115 22.36 -3.69 0.01
C ILE A 115 23.07 -2.72 0.95
N SER A 116 23.33 -3.13 2.20
CA SER A 116 24.02 -2.28 3.17
C SER A 116 25.41 -1.88 2.67
N VAL A 117 25.96 -0.80 3.23
CA VAL A 117 27.29 -0.34 2.82
C VAL A 117 28.35 -1.40 3.13
N GLU A 118 28.23 -2.11 4.27
CA GLU A 118 29.19 -3.17 4.63
C GLU A 118 29.16 -4.36 3.66
N GLU A 119 28.00 -4.66 3.08
CA GLU A 119 27.87 -5.73 2.08
C GLU A 119 28.36 -5.33 0.69
N LYS A 120 28.39 -4.02 0.38
CA LYS A 120 28.92 -3.51 -0.90
C LYS A 120 30.43 -3.69 -1.02
N GLU A 121 31.14 -3.63 0.10
CA GLU A 121 32.61 -3.76 0.15
C GLU A 121 33.08 -5.21 -0.02
N LYS A 122 32.21 -6.18 0.27
CA LYS A 122 32.52 -7.61 0.09
C LYS A 122 32.45 -8.00 -1.39
N PRO A 123 33.21 -9.02 -1.83
CA PRO A 123 33.09 -9.55 -3.18
C PRO A 123 31.69 -10.16 -3.37
N LEU A 124 30.91 -9.54 -4.25
CA LEU A 124 29.54 -9.95 -4.55
C LEU A 124 29.51 -10.95 -5.69
N LYS A 125 28.69 -11.99 -5.55
CA LYS A 125 28.47 -12.95 -6.63
C LYS A 125 27.78 -12.25 -7.80
N ARG A 126 28.23 -12.50 -9.03
CA ARG A 126 27.55 -12.02 -10.25
C ARG A 126 26.39 -12.94 -10.62
N GLY A 127 25.30 -12.38 -11.15
CA GLY A 127 24.16 -13.14 -11.67
C GLY A 127 23.24 -13.72 -10.59
N ARG A 128 22.68 -14.91 -10.85
CA ARG A 128 21.75 -15.60 -9.94
C ARG A 128 22.43 -15.92 -8.60
N GLY A 129 21.74 -15.60 -7.50
CA GLY A 129 22.27 -15.73 -6.13
C GLY A 129 23.24 -14.62 -5.72
N SER A 130 23.30 -13.52 -6.48
CA SER A 130 23.96 -12.30 -6.02
C SER A 130 23.24 -11.73 -4.80
N GLN A 131 23.99 -11.29 -3.81
CA GLN A 131 23.44 -10.59 -2.64
C GLN A 131 22.75 -9.27 -3.03
N LYS A 132 23.08 -8.69 -4.20
CA LYS A 132 22.39 -7.52 -4.78
C LYS A 132 21.02 -7.83 -5.40
N LYS A 133 20.62 -9.10 -5.45
CA LYS A 133 19.40 -9.54 -6.13
C LYS A 133 18.45 -10.17 -5.13
N THR A 134 17.28 -9.58 -4.97
CA THR A 134 16.19 -10.20 -4.21
C THR A 134 15.37 -11.08 -5.14
N LYS A 135 15.23 -12.35 -4.79
CA LYS A 135 14.31 -13.28 -5.46
C LYS A 135 12.89 -13.01 -4.97
N VAL A 136 11.98 -12.76 -5.90
CA VAL A 136 10.55 -12.58 -5.65
C VAL A 136 9.81 -13.70 -6.37
N LEU A 137 8.91 -14.35 -5.65
CA LEU A 137 8.01 -15.36 -6.21
C LEU A 137 6.63 -14.72 -6.37
N VAL A 138 5.99 -14.96 -7.51
CA VAL A 138 4.63 -14.52 -7.81
C VAL A 138 3.77 -15.76 -8.04
N MET A 139 2.59 -15.77 -7.43
CA MET A 139 1.60 -16.83 -7.58
C MET A 139 0.30 -16.22 -8.09
N ALA A 140 -0.28 -16.84 -9.12
CA ALA A 140 -1.57 -16.44 -9.66
C ALA A 140 -2.48 -17.66 -9.80
N GLU A 141 -3.71 -17.55 -9.30
CA GLU A 141 -4.76 -18.55 -9.56
C GLU A 141 -5.37 -18.30 -10.95
N SER A 142 -5.48 -19.37 -11.74
CA SER A 142 -6.19 -19.36 -13.01
C SER A 142 -7.37 -20.34 -13.00
N LYS A 143 -8.48 -19.93 -13.61
CA LYS A 143 -9.64 -20.79 -13.86
C LYS A 143 -9.75 -21.02 -15.35
N THR A 144 -9.83 -22.28 -15.78
CA THR A 144 -10.09 -22.62 -17.17
C THR A 144 -11.52 -22.22 -17.51
N VAL A 145 -11.68 -21.23 -18.38
CA VAL A 145 -12.99 -20.81 -18.88
C VAL A 145 -13.30 -21.63 -20.12
N GLU A 146 -14.35 -22.45 -20.05
CA GLU A 146 -14.90 -23.13 -21.21
C GLU A 146 -15.47 -22.05 -22.16
N ASN A 147 -14.82 -21.88 -23.32
CA ASN A 147 -15.08 -20.87 -24.36
C ASN A 147 -14.38 -19.49 -24.18
N PRO A 148 -13.06 -19.39 -24.46
CA PRO A 148 -12.37 -18.12 -24.52
C PRO A 148 -12.85 -17.36 -25.76
N ASN A 149 -13.80 -16.44 -25.61
CA ASN A 149 -14.02 -15.42 -26.63
C ASN A 149 -12.66 -14.78 -26.94
N ARG A 150 -12.17 -14.94 -28.17
CA ARG A 150 -10.92 -14.34 -28.66
C ARG A 150 -10.99 -12.83 -28.40
N VAL A 151 -10.40 -12.38 -27.29
CA VAL A 151 -10.13 -10.96 -27.07
C VAL A 151 -9.08 -10.61 -28.12
N LYS A 152 -9.51 -9.93 -29.19
CA LYS A 152 -8.59 -9.39 -30.20
C LYS A 152 -7.69 -8.40 -29.47
N ASN A 153 -6.42 -8.74 -29.29
CA ASN A 153 -5.41 -7.78 -28.83
C ASN A 153 -5.46 -6.56 -29.76
N PRO A 154 -5.58 -5.32 -29.23
CA PRO A 154 -5.44 -4.14 -30.04
C PRO A 154 -4.07 -4.20 -30.71
N ARG A 155 -4.04 -4.12 -32.04
CA ARG A 155 -2.78 -4.04 -32.80
C ARG A 155 -2.05 -2.79 -32.30
N ARG A 156 -0.75 -2.92 -31.97
CA ARG A 156 0.11 -1.75 -31.75
C ARG A 156 0.05 -0.88 -33.01
N PRO A 157 -0.17 0.44 -32.89
CA PRO A 157 0.02 1.33 -34.02
C PRO A 157 1.50 1.35 -34.40
N ASP A 158 1.80 1.11 -35.68
CA ASP A 158 3.12 1.34 -36.25
C ASP A 158 3.34 2.85 -36.37
N THR A 159 4.20 3.40 -35.51
CA THR A 159 4.95 4.66 -35.70
C THR A 159 6.20 4.61 -34.85
#